data_AF-A0A935PQD5-F1
#
_entry.id   AF-A0A935PQD5-F1
#
_cell.length_a   1.000
_cell.length_b   1.000
_cell.length_c   1.000
_cell.angle_alpha   90.00
_cell.angle_beta   90.00
_cell.angle_gamma   90.00
#
_symmetry.space_group_name_H-M   'P 1'
#
loop_
_entity.id
_entity.type
_entity.pdbx_description
1 polymer ?
#
loop_
_entity_poly.entity_id
_entity_poly.type
_entity_poly.pdbx_seq_one_letter_code
_entity_poly.pdbx_strand_id
1 'polypeptide(L)'
;MATPKTARLKALGSGPRTAPAKDLETFANPNPGRDYLIRMEIPEFTCLCPKTGQPDFATLHLDYYPDKACVELKSLKLYVWSFRDEGKFHEAVTNEILEDLVRATKPRFMRLTAEFLVRGGIYTTIVAEHRKAGWKAPEFIELGERPQP
;
A
#
# COMPACT_ATOMS: atom_id res chain seq x y z
N MET A 1 5.50 -33.47 -4.98
CA MET A 1 5.82 -32.25 -4.22
C MET A 1 4.50 -31.58 -3.88
N ALA A 2 4.24 -31.34 -2.59
CA ALA A 2 2.91 -30.98 -2.11
C ALA A 2 2.49 -29.57 -2.56
N THR A 3 1.33 -29.49 -3.19
CA THR A 3 0.60 -28.24 -3.47
C THR A 3 0.44 -27.45 -2.18
N PRO A 4 0.75 -26.14 -2.12
CA PRO A 4 0.49 -25.36 -0.93
C PRO A 4 -1.02 -25.39 -0.65
N LYS A 5 -1.39 -25.88 0.53
CA LYS A 5 -2.76 -25.81 1.04
C LYS A 5 -3.19 -24.35 0.99
N THR A 6 -4.21 -24.04 0.20
CA THR A 6 -4.91 -22.76 0.19
C THR A 6 -5.30 -22.45 1.63
N ALA A 7 -4.54 -21.56 2.29
CA ALA A 7 -4.92 -21.05 3.59
C ALA A 7 -6.31 -20.46 3.41
N ARG A 8 -7.30 -21.01 4.12
CA ARG A 8 -8.66 -20.47 4.16
C ARG A 8 -8.54 -18.97 4.37
N LEU A 9 -8.91 -18.20 3.36
CA LEU A 9 -9.33 -16.82 3.56
C LEU A 9 -10.38 -16.91 4.66
N LYS A 10 -10.04 -16.45 5.88
CA LYS A 10 -11.08 -16.12 6.87
C LYS A 10 -12.04 -15.26 6.09
N ALA A 11 -13.27 -15.74 5.92
CA ALA A 11 -14.26 -15.23 4.99
C ALA A 11 -14.02 -13.75 4.69
N LEU A 12 -13.39 -13.46 3.52
CA LEU A 12 -13.42 -12.15 2.88
C LEU A 12 -14.84 -11.67 3.07
N GLY A 13 -15.06 -10.63 3.87
CA GLY A 13 -16.35 -10.35 4.51
C GLY A 13 -17.53 -10.81 3.67
N SER A 14 -18.33 -11.74 4.20
CA SER A 14 -19.42 -12.43 3.51
C SER A 14 -20.47 -11.43 3.00
N GLY A 15 -20.24 -10.89 1.82
CA GLY A 15 -21.07 -9.90 1.14
C GLY A 15 -20.23 -8.88 0.34
N PRO A 16 -20.82 -8.22 -0.68
CA PRO A 16 -20.15 -7.16 -1.40
C PRO A 16 -19.97 -5.95 -0.48
N ARG A 17 -18.87 -5.88 0.28
CA ARG A 17 -18.41 -4.62 0.88
C ARG A 17 -18.09 -3.65 -0.27
N THR A 18 -18.95 -2.64 -0.42
CA THR A 18 -18.90 -1.58 -1.43
C THR A 18 -18.71 -0.19 -0.80
N ALA A 19 -18.36 -0.13 0.48
CA ALA A 19 -18.15 1.09 1.24
C ALA A 19 -16.70 1.21 1.74
N PRO A 20 -16.18 2.43 1.97
CA PRO A 20 -14.85 2.64 2.55
C PRO A 20 -14.72 1.95 3.90
N ALA A 21 -13.55 1.37 4.17
CA ALA A 21 -13.27 0.63 5.41
C ALA A 21 -11.78 0.67 5.73
N LYS A 22 -11.43 0.86 7.01
CA LYS A 22 -10.03 0.91 7.47
C LYS A 22 -9.41 -0.47 7.72
N ASP A 23 -10.21 -1.54 7.70
CA ASP A 23 -9.72 -2.90 7.93
C ASP A 23 -8.98 -3.44 6.69
N LEU A 24 -7.67 -3.60 6.81
CA LEU A 24 -6.84 -4.28 5.82
C LEU A 24 -6.92 -5.79 6.00
N GLU A 25 -7.22 -6.50 4.91
CA GLU A 25 -7.19 -7.96 4.86
C GLU A 25 -5.88 -8.46 4.24
N THR A 26 -5.50 -9.68 4.58
CA THR A 26 -4.29 -10.32 4.05
C THR A 26 -4.55 -11.76 3.66
N PHE A 27 -3.70 -12.29 2.78
CA PHE A 27 -3.66 -13.70 2.45
C PHE A 27 -2.24 -14.23 2.59
N ALA A 28 -2.09 -15.55 2.72
CA ALA A 28 -0.79 -16.19 2.86
C ALA A 28 0.07 -15.93 1.63
N ASN A 29 1.32 -15.51 1.83
CA ASN A 29 2.29 -15.39 0.75
C ASN A 29 2.42 -16.78 0.06
N PRO A 30 2.14 -16.89 -1.25
CA PRO A 30 2.21 -18.18 -1.95
C PRO A 30 3.64 -18.70 -2.13
N ASN A 31 4.65 -17.84 -2.05
CA ASN A 31 6.07 -18.16 -2.28
C ASN A 31 6.98 -17.57 -1.18
N PRO A 32 6.82 -17.94 0.11
CA PRO A 32 7.55 -17.30 1.21
C PRO A 32 9.05 -17.64 1.26
N GLY A 33 9.48 -18.68 0.53
CA GLY A 33 10.88 -19.10 0.45
C GLY A 33 11.74 -18.27 -0.51
N ARG A 34 11.17 -17.29 -1.23
CA ARG A 34 11.87 -16.47 -2.22
C ARG A 34 11.55 -15.00 -1.97
N ASP A 35 12.55 -14.12 -2.07
CA ASP A 35 12.31 -12.68 -2.16
C ASP A 35 11.77 -12.33 -3.55
N TYR A 36 10.64 -11.62 -3.58
CA TYR A 36 10.09 -11.04 -4.80
C TYR A 36 9.46 -9.69 -4.47
N LEU A 37 9.58 -8.74 -5.41
CA LEU A 37 9.01 -7.41 -5.28
C LEU A 37 7.57 -7.42 -5.80
N ILE A 38 6.65 -6.90 -5.00
CA ILE A 38 5.30 -6.51 -5.45
C ILE A 38 5.30 -5.00 -5.61
N ARG A 39 4.98 -4.53 -6.83
CA ARG A 39 4.75 -3.12 -7.15
C ARG A 39 3.29 -2.88 -7.46
N MET A 40 2.68 -1.94 -6.76
CA MET A 40 1.30 -1.49 -6.96
C MET A 40 1.28 0.01 -7.18
N GLU A 41 0.49 0.43 -8.16
CA GLU A 41 0.20 1.84 -8.43
C GLU A 41 -1.28 2.09 -8.10
N ILE A 42 -1.52 3.14 -7.33
CA ILE A 42 -2.84 3.50 -6.81
C ILE A 42 -3.09 4.96 -7.19
N PRO A 43 -3.56 5.21 -8.43
CA PRO A 43 -3.67 6.57 -8.98
C PRO A 43 -4.86 7.38 -8.44
N GLU A 44 -5.74 6.75 -7.65
CA GLU A 44 -7.00 7.34 -7.19
C GLU A 44 -7.01 7.69 -5.69
N PHE A 45 -5.86 8.02 -5.10
CA PHE A 45 -5.83 8.47 -3.71
C PHE A 45 -6.27 9.94 -3.57
N THR A 46 -7.10 10.21 -2.56
CA THR A 46 -7.49 11.56 -2.18
C THR A 46 -7.76 11.66 -0.68
N CYS A 47 -7.48 12.83 -0.11
CA CYS A 47 -7.84 13.23 1.26
C CYS A 47 -8.17 14.73 1.30
N LEU A 48 -8.56 15.25 2.45
CA LEU A 48 -8.81 16.69 2.62
C LEU A 48 -7.61 17.39 3.26
N CYS A 49 -7.33 18.61 2.81
CA CYS A 49 -6.41 19.50 3.52
C CYS A 49 -7.02 19.86 4.90
N PRO A 50 -6.31 19.63 6.02
CA PRO A 50 -6.85 19.88 7.37
C PRO A 50 -7.23 21.35 7.63
N LYS A 51 -6.66 22.28 6.87
CA LYS A 51 -6.85 23.73 7.06
C LYS A 51 -7.98 24.28 6.22
N THR A 52 -8.08 23.90 4.96
CA THR A 52 -9.01 24.50 3.99
C THR A 52 -10.18 23.60 3.65
N GLY A 53 -10.11 22.30 3.96
CA GLY A 53 -11.09 21.31 3.54
C GLY A 53 -11.08 21.02 2.03
N GLN A 54 -10.11 21.56 1.28
CA GLN A 54 -9.98 21.28 -0.14
C GLN A 54 -9.41 19.86 -0.38
N PRO A 55 -9.87 19.15 -1.42
CA PRO A 55 -9.41 17.79 -1.70
C PRO A 55 -8.01 17.78 -2.31
N ASP A 56 -7.07 17.13 -1.64
CA ASP A 56 -5.74 16.79 -2.16
C ASP A 56 -5.81 15.44 -2.89
N PHE A 57 -5.03 15.30 -3.96
CA PHE A 57 -4.97 14.10 -4.78
C PHE A 57 -3.52 13.63 -4.87
N ALA A 58 -3.31 12.31 -4.92
CA ALA A 58 -1.99 11.74 -5.15
C ALA A 58 -2.05 10.42 -5.92
N THR A 59 -0.95 10.08 -6.58
CA THR A 59 -0.67 8.70 -6.96
C THR A 59 0.18 8.06 -5.87
N LEU A 60 -0.26 6.93 -5.34
CA LEU A 60 0.55 6.15 -4.40
C LEU A 60 1.24 5.00 -5.13
N HIS A 61 2.56 4.90 -4.96
CA HIS A 61 3.37 3.78 -5.41
C HIS A 61 3.78 2.95 -4.20
N LEU A 62 3.26 1.72 -4.13
CA LEU A 62 3.57 0.77 -3.05
C LEU A 62 4.49 -0.32 -3.60
N ASP A 63 5.73 -0.34 -3.10
CA ASP A 63 6.73 -1.35 -3.38
C ASP A 63 6.98 -2.17 -2.11
N TYR A 64 6.80 -3.49 -2.13
CA TYR A 64 7.10 -4.29 -0.94
C TYR A 64 7.56 -5.72 -1.22
N TYR A 65 8.39 -6.22 -0.32
CA TYR A 65 8.80 -7.62 -0.24
C TYR A 65 7.97 -8.29 0.87
N PRO A 66 6.98 -9.13 0.53
CA PRO A 66 6.17 -9.81 1.55
C PRO A 66 7.02 -10.80 2.34
N ASP A 67 6.69 -10.98 3.62
CA ASP A 67 7.23 -12.11 4.41
C ASP A 67 6.24 -13.29 4.32
N LYS A 68 5.33 -13.42 5.30
CA LYS A 68 4.36 -14.53 5.35
C LYS A 68 3.00 -14.17 4.78
N ALA A 69 2.72 -12.88 4.59
CA ALA A 69 1.42 -12.38 4.16
C ALA A 69 1.55 -11.31 3.08
N CYS A 70 0.57 -11.28 2.18
CA CYS A 70 0.39 -10.25 1.17
C CYS A 70 -0.91 -9.49 1.47
N VAL A 71 -0.95 -8.19 1.14
CA VAL A 71 -2.18 -7.39 1.26
C VAL A 71 -3.22 -7.85 0.24
N GLU A 72 -4.49 -7.93 0.64
CA GLU A 72 -5.59 -8.26 -0.25
C GLU A 72 -6.09 -7.01 -1.00
N LEU A 73 -6.20 -7.10 -2.33
CA LEU A 73 -6.36 -5.95 -3.21
C LEU A 73 -7.68 -5.19 -3.01
N LYS A 74 -8.80 -5.90 -2.76
CA LYS A 74 -10.09 -5.25 -2.51
C LYS A 74 -10.05 -4.44 -1.21
N SER A 75 -9.52 -5.00 -0.13
CA SER A 75 -9.39 -4.34 1.16
C SER A 75 -8.46 -3.12 1.08
N LEU A 76 -7.35 -3.21 0.33
CA LEU A 76 -6.46 -2.09 0.07
C LEU A 76 -7.21 -0.93 -0.63
N LYS A 77 -8.00 -1.24 -1.65
CA LYS A 77 -8.83 -0.24 -2.34
C LYS A 77 -9.81 0.45 -1.37
N LEU A 78 -10.52 -0.32 -0.54
CA LEU A 78 -11.48 0.24 0.42
C LEU A 78 -10.79 1.06 1.53
N TYR A 79 -9.58 0.65 1.92
CA TYR A 79 -8.71 1.37 2.85
C TYR A 79 -8.26 2.71 2.28
N VAL A 80 -7.74 2.74 1.06
CA VAL A 80 -7.35 3.99 0.36
C VAL A 80 -8.55 4.92 0.22
N TRP A 81 -9.72 4.38 -0.16
CA TRP A 81 -10.95 5.18 -0.28
C TRP A 81 -11.38 5.80 1.06
N SER A 82 -11.11 5.16 2.20
CA SER A 82 -11.51 5.69 3.50
C SER A 82 -10.93 7.05 3.86
N PHE A 83 -9.83 7.47 3.20
CA PHE A 83 -9.21 8.77 3.44
C PHE A 83 -9.88 9.94 2.74
N ARG A 84 -10.82 9.69 1.80
CA ARG A 84 -11.40 10.72 0.93
C ARG A 84 -11.91 11.95 1.68
N ASP A 85 -12.59 11.72 2.80
CA ASP A 85 -13.22 12.78 3.59
C ASP A 85 -12.45 13.09 4.89
N GLU A 86 -11.20 12.63 5.00
CA GLU A 86 -10.35 12.83 6.18
C GLU A 86 -9.37 14.00 5.99
N GLY A 87 -9.35 14.91 6.96
CA GLY A 87 -8.37 16.00 7.03
C GLY A 87 -6.98 15.49 7.44
N LYS A 88 -6.02 15.42 6.51
CA LYS A 88 -4.65 14.95 6.80
C LYS A 88 -3.57 15.76 6.10
N PHE A 89 -2.46 16.02 6.80
CA PHE A 89 -1.23 16.49 6.15
C PHE A 89 -0.64 15.37 5.28
N HIS A 90 0.03 15.74 4.18
CA HIS A 90 0.59 14.79 3.21
C HIS A 90 1.58 13.82 3.88
N GLU A 91 2.43 14.35 4.77
CA GLU A 91 3.41 13.61 5.55
C GLU A 91 2.74 12.62 6.51
N ALA A 92 1.71 13.08 7.21
CA ALA A 92 1.00 12.28 8.19
C ALA A 92 0.29 11.10 7.53
N VAL A 93 -0.46 11.35 6.45
CA VAL A 93 -1.21 10.28 5.77
C VAL A 93 -0.30 9.27 5.09
N THR A 94 0.84 9.71 4.53
CA THR A 94 1.80 8.80 3.92
C THR A 94 2.41 7.85 4.96
N ASN A 95 2.79 8.36 6.14
CA ASN A 95 3.34 7.51 7.20
C ASN A 95 2.28 6.60 7.81
N GLU A 96 1.05 7.08 8.03
CA GLU A 96 -0.06 6.27 8.54
C GLU A 96 -0.39 5.09 7.63
N ILE A 97 -0.47 5.33 6.31
CA ILE A 97 -0.70 4.27 5.32
C ILE A 97 0.42 3.22 5.38
N LEU A 98 1.67 3.65 5.44
CA LEU A 98 2.80 2.73 5.56
C LEU A 98 2.70 1.89 6.86
N GLU A 99 2.47 2.54 8.01
CA GLU A 99 2.41 1.87 9.30
C GLU A 99 1.27 0.84 9.37
N ASP A 100 0.11 1.18 8.82
CA ASP A 100 -1.05 0.29 8.76
C ASP A 100 -0.77 -0.93 7.88
N LEU A 101 -0.18 -0.73 6.70
CA LEU A 101 0.22 -1.82 5.81
C LEU A 101 1.32 -2.70 6.41
N VAL A 102 2.29 -2.11 7.09
CA VAL A 102 3.35 -2.83 7.82
C VAL A 102 2.74 -3.66 8.94
N ARG A 103 1.81 -3.11 9.71
CA ARG A 103 1.11 -3.82 10.79
C ARG A 103 0.30 -5.00 10.26
N ALA A 104 -0.39 -4.82 9.14
CA ALA A 104 -1.21 -5.84 8.51
C ALA A 104 -0.35 -6.98 7.90
N THR A 105 0.72 -6.63 7.18
CA THR A 105 1.46 -7.59 6.34
C THR A 105 2.76 -8.10 6.96
N LYS A 106 3.35 -7.38 7.92
CA LYS A 106 4.65 -7.65 8.54
C LYS A 106 5.73 -7.97 7.48
N PRO A 107 5.95 -7.04 6.52
CA PRO A 107 6.76 -7.31 5.34
C PRO A 107 8.25 -7.37 5.71
N ARG A 108 9.07 -7.88 4.80
CA ARG A 108 10.54 -7.79 4.93
C ARG A 108 11.01 -6.37 4.66
N PHE A 109 10.41 -5.74 3.67
CA PHE A 109 10.60 -4.36 3.28
C PHE A 109 9.31 -3.82 2.69
N MET A 110 9.04 -2.54 2.92
CA MET A 110 7.94 -1.82 2.27
C MET A 110 8.34 -0.37 2.09
N ARG A 111 8.04 0.18 0.92
CA ARG A 111 8.17 1.59 0.60
C ARG A 111 6.85 2.09 0.04
N LEU A 112 6.40 3.22 0.57
CA LEU A 112 5.31 3.99 0.00
C LEU A 112 5.87 5.31 -0.51
N THR A 113 5.70 5.56 -1.80
CA THR A 113 5.93 6.87 -2.41
C THR A 113 4.58 7.48 -2.74
N ALA A 114 4.27 8.63 -2.14
CA ALA A 114 3.06 9.40 -2.42
C ALA A 114 3.41 10.64 -3.23
N GLU A 115 2.93 10.71 -4.46
CA GLU A 115 3.14 11.82 -5.39
C GLU A 115 1.89 12.70 -5.41
N PHE A 116 1.87 13.74 -4.59
CA PHE A 116 0.73 14.65 -4.49
C PHE A 116 0.70 15.63 -5.67
N LEU A 117 -0.51 15.92 -6.15
CA LEU A 117 -0.74 16.95 -7.16
C LEU A 117 -0.43 18.35 -6.59
N VAL A 118 -0.23 19.29 -7.52
CA VAL A 118 0.25 20.64 -7.23
C VAL A 118 -0.64 21.41 -6.24
N ARG A 119 0.00 22.06 -5.26
CA ARG A 119 -0.61 23.04 -4.35
C ARG A 119 0.24 24.30 -4.28
N GLY A 120 -0.37 25.46 -4.57
CA GLY A 120 0.35 26.74 -4.59
C GLY A 120 1.54 26.77 -5.56
N GLY A 121 1.49 25.99 -6.65
CA GLY A 121 2.59 25.85 -7.59
C GLY A 121 3.71 24.88 -7.16
N ILE A 122 3.54 24.17 -6.05
CA ILE A 122 4.54 23.24 -5.48
C ILE A 122 4.03 21.80 -5.60
N TYR A 123 4.87 20.92 -6.11
CA TYR A 123 4.67 19.48 -6.09
C TYR A 123 5.33 18.87 -4.86
N THR A 124 4.69 17.88 -4.26
CA THR A 124 5.20 17.22 -3.05
C THR A 124 5.24 15.72 -3.28
N THR A 125 6.44 15.14 -3.16
CA THR A 125 6.64 13.69 -3.17
C THR A 125 7.18 13.27 -1.82
N ILE A 126 6.51 12.30 -1.19
CA ILE A 126 6.89 11.79 0.12
C ILE A 126 7.20 10.31 -0.01
N VAL A 127 8.38 9.92 0.47
CA VAL A 127 8.82 8.53 0.50
C VAL A 127 8.97 8.10 1.95
N ALA A 128 8.24 7.07 2.34
CA ALA A 128 8.36 6.44 3.66
C ALA A 128 8.73 4.96 3.48
N GLU A 129 9.63 4.46 4.33
CA GLU A 129 10.13 3.08 4.25
C GLU A 129 10.07 2.35 5.59
N HIS A 130 9.76 1.06 5.53
CA HIS A 130 9.93 0.10 6.61
C HIS A 130 10.91 -0.99 6.18
N ARG A 131 11.81 -1.37 7.10
CA ARG A 131 12.75 -2.48 6.91
C ARG A 131 12.73 -3.40 8.13
N LYS A 132 12.52 -4.69 7.93
CA LYS A 132 12.63 -5.69 8.98
C LYS A 132 14.09 -5.78 9.44
N ALA A 133 14.32 -5.74 10.75
CA ALA A 133 15.66 -5.84 11.32
C ALA A 133 16.38 -7.10 10.82
N GLY A 134 17.61 -6.94 10.34
CA GLY A 134 18.44 -8.02 9.81
C GLY A 134 18.10 -8.49 8.39
N TRP A 135 17.04 -7.98 7.75
CA TRP A 135 16.80 -8.24 6.33
C TRP A 135 17.77 -7.45 5.47
N LYS A 136 18.28 -8.10 4.41
CA LYS A 136 19.15 -7.47 3.41
C LYS A 136 18.40 -7.43 2.08
N ALA A 137 18.44 -6.26 1.43
CA ALA A 137 17.85 -6.13 0.11
C ALA A 137 18.56 -7.09 -0.88
N PRO A 138 17.80 -7.79 -1.75
CA PRO A 138 18.41 -8.49 -2.86
C PRO A 138 19.12 -7.48 -3.78
N GLU A 139 20.06 -7.96 -4.59
CA GLU A 139 20.68 -7.10 -5.62
C GLU A 139 19.60 -6.47 -6.49
N PHE A 140 19.79 -5.18 -6.79
CA PHE A 140 18.82 -4.39 -7.54
C PHE A 140 18.64 -4.99 -8.94
N ILE A 141 17.42 -5.40 -9.26
CA ILE A 141 17.02 -5.78 -10.62
C ILE A 141 16.25 -4.60 -11.19
N GLU A 142 16.82 -3.92 -12.18
CA GLU A 142 16.17 -2.81 -12.87
C GLU A 142 15.00 -3.35 -13.69
N LEU A 143 13.78 -3.15 -13.18
CA LEU A 143 12.56 -3.37 -13.95
C LEU A 143 12.40 -2.13 -14.83
N GLY A 144 12.66 -2.25 -16.13
CA GLY A 144 12.45 -1.15 -17.08
C GLY A 144 11.04 -0.56 -16.98
N GLU A 145 10.85 0.62 -17.57
CA GLU A 145 9.57 1.33 -17.53
C GLU A 145 8.43 0.44 -18.06
N ARG A 146 7.27 0.49 -17.39
CA ARG A 146 6.06 -0.12 -17.94
C ARG A 146 5.70 0.66 -19.20
N PRO A 147 5.46 0.00 -20.35
CA PRO A 147 4.97 0.67 -21.54
C PRO A 147 3.68 1.44 -21.18
N GLN A 148 3.68 2.75 -21.42
CA GLN A 148 2.45 3.54 -21.34
C GLN A 148 1.55 3.11 -22.52
N PRO A 149 0.26 2.82 -22.29
CA PRO A 149 -0.67 2.43 -23.33
C PRO A 149 -0.90 3.53 -24.37
#